data_AF-A0A9W9RU05-F1
#
_entry.id   AF-A0A9W9RU05-F1
#
_cell.length_a   1.000
_cell.length_b   1.000
_cell.length_c   1.000
_cell.angle_alpha   90.00
_cell.angle_beta   90.00
_cell.angle_gamma   90.00
#
_symmetry.space_group_name_H-M   'P 1'
#
loop_
_entity.id
_entity.type
_entity.pdbx_description
1 polymer ?
#
loop_
_entity_poly.entity_id
_entity_poly.type
_entity_poly.pdbx_seq_one_letter_code
_entity_poly.pdbx_strand_id
1 'polypeptide(L)'
;MGANARPESFHDIMRYHCELLINPLKWTSRHLDLVGCQFEDVGIPPVNTESTQNNHRNNGGPKPCSTPPSDAEDIATNVSPPIKLRSLINILIGEEGPFVYTSNGAPFYFQDRVAHRPNYIIFHHREESADDTHKSTPPLVGYVHYTSINEDRRRQFEPCPGPRGVVNSVGANICQKRLAQTTPKKWTEDPYFICHLLALAQFQEFKLDLSEPSTYTSRLLVTNVLDRECMMIYEAQITTELLDGLRDPRDATSPLDWPTVRRKRVSYKPYHTFASRLVAEIVAPSPVLSSDHLGPSDDVKGVIGHGRRRPPEQDSGSSNAVRIPERLS
;
A
#
# COMPACT_ATOMS: atom_id res chain seq x y z
N MET A 1 0.59 -1.69 -36.56
CA MET A 1 1.97 -1.18 -36.66
C MET A 1 2.08 0.00 -35.70
N GLY A 2 2.46 -0.24 -34.46
CA GLY A 2 2.72 0.82 -33.47
C GLY A 2 4.21 1.08 -33.43
N ALA A 3 4.62 2.33 -33.63
CA ALA A 3 6.02 2.72 -33.57
C ALA A 3 6.58 2.44 -32.17
N ASN A 4 7.72 1.75 -32.11
CA ASN A 4 8.56 1.68 -30.91
C ASN A 4 9.10 3.09 -30.63
N ALA A 5 8.29 3.92 -29.97
CA ALA A 5 8.78 5.14 -29.34
C ALA A 5 9.74 4.69 -28.24
N ARG A 6 10.98 5.20 -28.29
CA ARG A 6 11.96 4.98 -27.24
C ARG A 6 11.35 5.45 -25.92
N PRO A 7 11.43 4.67 -24.82
CA PRO A 7 10.86 5.11 -23.55
C PRO A 7 11.49 6.46 -23.17
N GLU A 8 10.66 7.42 -22.82
CA GLU A 8 11.10 8.77 -22.46
C GLU A 8 11.88 8.71 -21.15
N SER A 9 12.92 9.55 -21.02
CA SER A 9 13.60 9.68 -19.73
C SER A 9 12.65 10.26 -18.69
N PHE A 10 12.84 9.94 -17.41
CA PHE A 10 11.98 10.50 -16.37
C PHE A 10 12.12 12.04 -16.30
N HIS A 11 13.32 12.55 -16.57
CA HIS A 11 13.56 13.97 -16.79
C HIS A 11 12.68 14.56 -17.91
N ASP A 12 12.59 13.91 -19.07
CA ASP A 12 11.77 14.38 -20.20
C ASP A 12 10.27 14.33 -19.88
N ILE A 13 9.82 13.25 -19.23
CA ILE A 13 8.44 13.13 -18.74
C ILE A 13 8.12 14.32 -17.83
N MET A 14 9.01 14.67 -16.91
CA MET A 14 8.78 15.82 -16.03
C MET A 14 8.81 17.17 -16.75
N ARG A 15 9.63 17.29 -17.79
CA ARG A 15 9.75 18.54 -18.56
C ARG A 15 8.53 18.78 -19.47
N TYR A 16 8.01 17.74 -20.10
CA TYR A 16 6.96 17.85 -21.12
C TYR A 16 5.56 17.47 -20.61
N HIS A 17 5.46 16.78 -19.47
CA HIS A 17 4.23 16.32 -18.86
C HIS A 17 4.12 16.73 -17.38
N CYS A 18 4.32 18.01 -17.08
CA CYS A 18 4.28 18.53 -15.71
C CYS A 18 2.91 18.34 -15.02
N GLU A 19 1.83 18.09 -15.78
CA GLU A 19 0.54 17.65 -15.26
C GLU A 19 0.60 16.34 -14.47
N LEU A 20 1.70 15.58 -14.56
CA LEU A 20 1.93 14.34 -13.82
C LEU A 20 2.35 14.57 -12.37
N LEU A 21 2.90 15.74 -12.06
CA LEU A 21 3.35 16.11 -10.71
C LEU A 21 2.22 16.68 -9.85
N ILE A 22 1.00 16.19 -10.08
CA ILE A 22 -0.15 16.51 -9.25
C ILE A 22 -0.17 15.61 -8.03
N ASN A 23 -0.89 16.05 -7.00
CA ASN A 23 -1.09 15.28 -5.78
C ASN A 23 -1.57 13.85 -6.11
N PRO A 24 -0.98 12.78 -5.52
CA PRO A 24 -1.29 11.40 -5.86
C PRO A 24 -2.76 10.98 -5.75
N LEU A 25 -3.57 11.66 -4.93
CA LEU A 25 -5.02 11.41 -4.87
C LEU A 25 -5.74 11.70 -6.21
N LYS A 26 -5.09 12.46 -7.09
CA LYS A 26 -5.58 12.82 -8.42
C LYS A 26 -5.05 11.92 -9.54
N TRP A 27 -4.17 10.97 -9.23
CA TRP A 27 -3.66 10.05 -10.23
C TRP A 27 -4.79 9.21 -10.84
N THR A 28 -4.67 9.00 -12.14
CA THR A 28 -5.58 8.22 -13.00
C THR A 28 -4.77 7.19 -13.77
N SER A 29 -5.41 6.24 -14.45
CA SER A 29 -4.69 5.24 -15.27
C SER A 29 -3.73 5.90 -16.28
N ARG A 30 -4.11 7.06 -16.84
CA ARG A 30 -3.24 7.83 -17.74
C ARG A 30 -1.87 8.18 -17.12
N HIS A 31 -1.83 8.44 -15.82
CA HIS A 31 -0.57 8.75 -15.14
C HIS A 31 0.35 7.54 -15.07
N LEU A 32 -0.24 6.34 -14.93
CA LEU A 32 0.46 5.06 -14.89
C LEU A 32 0.92 4.65 -16.28
N ASP A 33 0.07 4.81 -17.29
CA ASP A 33 0.38 4.52 -18.70
C ASP A 33 1.60 5.32 -19.17
N LEU A 34 1.73 6.58 -18.76
CA LEU A 34 2.84 7.47 -19.13
C LEU A 34 4.19 7.03 -18.57
N VAL A 35 4.18 6.37 -17.42
CA VAL A 35 5.40 5.87 -16.77
C VAL A 35 5.60 4.35 -16.97
N GLY A 36 4.72 3.69 -17.72
CA GLY A 36 4.78 2.24 -17.96
C GLY A 36 4.42 1.38 -16.74
N CYS A 37 3.79 1.95 -15.72
CA CYS A 37 3.34 1.21 -14.54
C CYS A 37 2.00 0.53 -14.82
N GLN A 38 1.86 -0.76 -14.47
CA GLN A 38 0.65 -1.53 -14.74
C GLN A 38 0.29 -2.48 -13.60
N PHE A 39 -0.98 -2.87 -13.54
CA PHE A 39 -1.46 -3.90 -12.62
C PHE A 39 -1.57 -5.25 -13.32
N GLU A 40 -1.06 -6.29 -12.68
CA GLU A 40 -1.11 -7.67 -13.19
C GLU A 40 -1.84 -8.57 -12.18
N ASP A 41 -2.84 -9.32 -12.63
CA ASP A 41 -3.50 -10.32 -11.78
C ASP A 41 -2.67 -11.61 -11.75
N VAL A 42 -2.18 -11.97 -10.56
CA VAL A 42 -1.50 -13.24 -10.37
C VAL A 42 -2.57 -14.29 -10.08
N GLY A 43 -2.78 -15.20 -11.03
CA GLY A 43 -3.78 -16.25 -10.92
C GLY A 43 -3.55 -17.12 -9.67
N ILE A 44 -4.62 -17.37 -8.91
CA ILE A 44 -4.70 -18.47 -7.94
C ILE A 44 -5.56 -19.56 -8.59
N PRO A 45 -5.21 -20.85 -8.47
CA PRO A 45 -6.04 -21.93 -8.98
C PRO A 45 -7.46 -21.87 -8.37
N PRO A 46 -8.49 -22.31 -9.10
CA PRO A 46 -9.84 -22.39 -8.54
C PRO A 46 -9.83 -23.25 -7.28
N VAL A 47 -10.32 -22.70 -6.16
CA VAL A 47 -10.59 -23.46 -4.95
C VAL A 47 -11.67 -24.47 -5.29
N ASN A 48 -11.31 -25.76 -5.27
CA ASN A 48 -12.26 -26.87 -5.39
C ASN A 48 -13.36 -26.68 -4.36
N THR A 49 -14.57 -26.46 -4.88
CA THR A 49 -15.79 -26.34 -4.08
C THR A 49 -16.21 -27.76 -3.71
N GLU A 50 -15.60 -28.33 -2.67
CA GLU A 50 -16.24 -29.47 -1.99
C GLU A 50 -17.40 -28.92 -1.16
N SER A 51 -18.54 -28.81 -1.83
CA SER A 51 -19.85 -28.69 -1.24
C SER A 51 -20.13 -29.96 -0.43
N THR A 52 -19.81 -29.97 0.86
CA THR A 52 -20.37 -30.97 1.77
C THR A 52 -21.80 -30.58 2.08
N GLN A 53 -22.72 -31.14 1.29
CA GLN A 53 -24.16 -31.10 1.51
C GLN A 53 -24.49 -31.89 2.78
N ASN A 54 -24.53 -31.23 3.94
CA ASN A 54 -25.13 -31.80 5.13
C ASN A 54 -26.63 -31.52 5.12
N ASN A 55 -27.39 -32.51 4.66
CA ASN A 55 -28.80 -32.66 4.97
C ASN A 55 -28.94 -32.87 6.48
N HIS A 56 -29.37 -31.85 7.23
CA HIS A 56 -29.95 -32.06 8.55
C HIS A 56 -31.30 -31.35 8.69
N ARG A 57 -32.29 -32.19 9.01
CA ARG A 57 -33.72 -31.94 9.15
C ARG A 57 -34.04 -30.74 10.05
N ASN A 58 -35.12 -30.06 9.67
CA ASN A 58 -35.92 -29.18 10.52
C ASN A 58 -36.17 -29.82 11.90
N ASN A 59 -35.80 -29.10 12.96
CA ASN A 59 -36.47 -29.17 14.25
C ASN A 59 -36.46 -27.76 14.86
N GLY A 60 -37.66 -27.21 15.07
CA GLY A 60 -37.88 -25.89 15.68
C GLY A 60 -37.52 -25.90 17.16
N GLY A 61 -36.26 -25.60 17.47
CA GLY A 61 -35.77 -25.26 18.80
C GLY A 61 -35.43 -23.77 18.93
N PRO A 62 -35.32 -23.23 20.16
CA PRO A 62 -34.94 -21.84 20.40
C PRO A 62 -33.61 -21.51 19.72
N LYS A 63 -33.53 -20.36 19.04
CA LYS A 63 -32.32 -19.85 18.38
C LYS A 63 -31.11 -19.99 19.32
N PRO A 64 -30.06 -20.76 18.97
CA PRO A 64 -28.84 -20.77 19.77
C PRO A 64 -28.26 -19.36 19.79
N CYS A 65 -27.83 -18.93 20.98
CA CYS A 65 -27.15 -17.66 21.21
C CYS A 65 -26.00 -17.54 20.22
N SER A 66 -26.06 -16.56 19.31
CA SER A 66 -25.07 -16.40 18.24
C SER A 66 -23.68 -16.27 18.85
N THR A 67 -22.80 -17.23 18.61
CA THR A 67 -21.37 -17.05 18.88
C THR A 67 -20.92 -15.75 18.21
N PRO A 68 -20.11 -14.92 18.88
CA PRO A 68 -19.62 -13.70 18.26
C PRO A 68 -18.90 -14.04 16.94
N PRO A 69 -19.05 -13.20 15.90
CA PRO A 69 -18.38 -13.45 14.62
C PRO A 69 -16.86 -13.55 14.84
N SER A 70 -16.22 -14.42 14.06
CA SER A 70 -14.75 -14.53 14.10
C SER A 70 -14.11 -13.27 13.51
N ASP A 71 -12.86 -12.97 13.85
CA ASP A 71 -12.14 -11.81 13.27
C ASP A 71 -12.13 -11.85 11.73
N ALA A 72 -12.01 -13.03 11.13
CA ALA A 72 -12.07 -13.21 9.68
C ALA A 72 -13.47 -12.86 9.11
N GLU A 73 -14.53 -13.20 9.83
CA GLU A 73 -15.90 -12.84 9.46
C GLU A 73 -16.17 -11.34 9.64
N ASP A 74 -15.62 -10.72 10.69
CA ASP A 74 -15.71 -9.28 10.91
C ASP A 74 -14.99 -8.50 9.81
N ILE A 75 -13.79 -8.92 9.40
CA ILE A 75 -13.08 -8.29 8.26
C ILE A 75 -13.93 -8.42 6.98
N ALA A 76 -14.60 -9.54 6.77
CA ALA A 76 -15.38 -9.78 5.56
C ALA A 76 -16.70 -8.99 5.53
N THR A 77 -17.41 -8.93 6.66
CA THR A 77 -18.82 -8.53 6.68
C THR A 77 -19.07 -7.17 7.30
N ASN A 78 -18.19 -6.69 8.18
CA ASN A 78 -18.41 -5.46 8.92
C ASN A 78 -18.26 -4.23 8.03
N VAL A 79 -19.12 -3.23 8.18
CA VAL A 79 -19.06 -1.99 7.38
C VAL A 79 -18.09 -0.95 7.95
N SER A 80 -17.67 -1.12 9.22
CA SER A 80 -16.84 -0.17 9.96
C SER A 80 -15.35 -0.43 9.70
N PRO A 81 -14.63 0.51 9.05
CA PRO A 81 -13.19 0.36 8.82
C PRO A 81 -12.38 0.15 10.12
N PRO A 82 -12.67 0.85 11.24
CA PRO A 82 -12.01 0.59 12.51
C PRO A 82 -12.18 -0.84 13.03
N ILE A 83 -13.36 -1.46 12.82
CA ILE A 83 -13.59 -2.85 13.25
C ILE A 83 -12.79 -3.80 12.36
N LYS A 84 -12.83 -3.62 11.03
CA LYS A 84 -12.00 -4.42 10.11
C LYS A 84 -10.51 -4.34 10.45
N LEU A 85 -10.01 -3.14 10.75
CA LEU A 85 -8.62 -2.94 11.17
C LEU A 85 -8.31 -3.68 12.48
N ARG A 86 -9.17 -3.57 13.50
CA ARG A 86 -8.98 -4.26 14.76
C ARG A 86 -8.91 -5.77 14.58
N SER A 87 -9.83 -6.34 13.81
CA SER A 87 -9.82 -7.78 13.52
C SER A 87 -8.59 -8.19 12.71
N LEU A 88 -8.12 -7.35 11.79
CA LEU A 88 -6.87 -7.60 11.08
C LEU A 88 -5.64 -7.58 12.01
N ILE A 89 -5.60 -6.64 12.96
CA ILE A 89 -4.56 -6.57 14.00
C ILE A 89 -4.58 -7.85 14.84
N ASN A 90 -5.76 -8.31 15.28
CA ASN A 90 -5.89 -9.57 16.03
C ASN A 90 -5.33 -10.76 15.25
N ILE A 91 -5.60 -10.85 13.94
CA ILE A 91 -5.08 -11.93 13.08
C ILE A 91 -3.57 -11.84 12.89
N LEU A 92 -3.03 -10.64 12.65
CA LEU A 92 -1.62 -10.48 12.23
C LEU A 92 -0.64 -10.31 13.40
N ILE A 93 -1.09 -9.79 14.55
CA ILE A 93 -0.26 -9.50 15.74
C ILE A 93 -0.68 -10.34 16.96
N GLY A 94 -1.80 -11.07 16.88
CA GLY A 94 -2.26 -11.95 17.96
C GLY A 94 -1.26 -13.05 18.33
N GLU A 95 -1.64 -13.97 19.21
CA GLU A 95 -0.73 -14.97 19.81
C GLU A 95 0.09 -15.78 18.79
N GLU A 96 -0.46 -16.03 17.60
CA GLU A 96 0.19 -16.76 16.50
C GLU A 96 0.57 -15.88 15.30
N GLY A 97 0.50 -14.55 15.45
CA GLY A 97 0.71 -13.59 14.39
C GLY A 97 2.20 -13.40 14.00
N PRO A 98 2.53 -13.26 12.70
CA PRO A 98 3.92 -13.05 12.27
C PRO A 98 4.43 -11.60 12.49
N PHE A 99 3.56 -10.68 12.90
CA PHE A 99 3.89 -9.27 13.13
C PHE A 99 3.90 -8.93 14.62
N VAL A 100 4.71 -7.93 15.00
CA VAL A 100 4.91 -7.56 16.41
C VAL A 100 4.11 -6.32 16.80
N TYR A 101 4.04 -5.32 15.92
CA TYR A 101 3.33 -4.08 16.18
C TYR A 101 2.93 -3.36 14.90
N THR A 102 2.09 -2.33 15.06
CA THR A 102 1.69 -1.42 13.99
C THR A 102 2.23 -0.01 14.20
N SER A 103 2.52 0.70 13.11
CA SER A 103 2.75 2.15 13.13
C SER A 103 1.93 2.87 12.06
N ASN A 104 1.82 4.19 12.18
CA ASN A 104 1.27 4.99 11.08
C ASN A 104 2.17 4.90 9.85
N GLY A 105 1.54 5.04 8.68
CA GLY A 105 2.19 5.05 7.38
C GLY A 105 3.21 6.17 7.21
N ALA A 106 4.29 5.87 6.50
CA ALA A 106 5.30 6.83 6.09
C ALA A 106 4.78 7.75 4.96
N PRO A 107 5.22 9.02 4.92
CA PRO A 107 4.94 9.90 3.79
C PRO A 107 5.59 9.42 2.49
N PHE A 108 5.00 9.83 1.37
CA PHE A 108 5.61 9.73 0.05
C PHE A 108 6.46 10.98 -0.21
N TYR A 109 7.72 10.76 -0.57
CA TYR A 109 8.68 11.81 -0.89
C TYR A 109 8.88 11.94 -2.40
N PHE A 110 9.07 13.17 -2.85
CA PHE A 110 9.46 13.51 -4.22
C PHE A 110 10.33 14.75 -4.16
N GLN A 111 11.47 14.76 -4.86
CA GLN A 111 12.44 15.87 -4.79
C GLN A 111 12.86 16.22 -3.34
N ASP A 112 13.12 15.20 -2.52
CA ASP A 112 13.41 15.32 -1.07
C ASP A 112 12.35 16.08 -0.24
N ARG A 113 11.14 16.23 -0.76
CA ARG A 113 10.01 16.88 -0.09
C ARG A 113 8.88 15.91 0.13
N VAL A 114 8.14 16.10 1.22
CA VAL A 114 6.89 15.35 1.45
C VAL A 114 5.87 15.79 0.39
N ALA A 115 5.68 14.95 -0.63
CA ALA A 115 4.71 15.18 -1.70
C ALA A 115 3.30 14.83 -1.24
N HIS A 116 3.18 13.77 -0.44
CA HIS A 116 1.89 13.31 0.07
C HIS A 116 2.02 12.50 1.36
N ARG A 117 0.95 12.45 2.15
CA ARG A 117 0.85 11.59 3.35
C ARG A 117 -0.30 10.61 3.15
N PRO A 118 -0.05 9.43 2.58
CA PRO A 118 -1.09 8.43 2.45
C PRO A 118 -1.57 7.96 3.82
N ASN A 119 -2.86 7.73 3.98
CA ASN A 119 -3.46 7.25 5.23
C ASN A 119 -3.51 5.72 5.22
N TYR A 120 -2.54 5.10 5.86
CA TYR A 120 -2.41 3.65 5.98
C TYR A 120 -1.64 3.30 7.25
N ILE A 121 -1.65 2.01 7.59
CA ILE A 121 -0.93 1.46 8.74
C ILE A 121 0.13 0.50 8.24
N ILE A 122 1.27 0.45 8.90
CA ILE A 122 2.37 -0.48 8.61
C ILE A 122 2.40 -1.53 9.70
N PHE A 123 2.38 -2.80 9.30
CA PHE A 123 2.67 -3.95 10.15
C PHE A 123 4.16 -4.27 10.07
N HIS A 124 4.80 -4.40 11.23
CA HIS A 124 6.24 -4.68 11.37
C HIS A 124 6.46 -6.14 11.70
N HIS A 125 7.15 -6.85 10.80
CA HIS A 125 7.45 -8.27 10.94
C HIS A 125 8.42 -8.48 12.11
N ARG A 126 8.33 -9.64 12.77
CA ARG A 126 9.31 -10.03 13.77
C ARG A 126 10.66 -10.28 13.11
N GLU A 127 11.68 -9.49 13.44
CA GLU A 127 13.06 -9.85 13.09
C GLU A 127 13.48 -11.04 13.98
N GLU A 128 13.51 -12.25 13.40
CA GLU A 128 14.17 -13.37 14.07
C GLU A 128 15.68 -13.17 13.97
N SER A 129 16.34 -13.27 15.13
CA SER A 129 17.77 -13.03 15.28
C SER A 129 18.59 -13.85 14.29
N ALA A 130 19.56 -13.17 13.66
CA ALA A 130 20.54 -13.65 12.71
C ALA A 130 20.95 -15.13 12.87
N ASP A 131 20.49 -15.96 11.95
CA ASP A 131 21.37 -16.95 11.35
C ASP A 131 21.29 -16.79 9.83
N ASP A 132 22.46 -16.57 9.22
CA ASP A 132 22.65 -16.17 7.84
C ASP A 132 22.26 -17.30 6.88
N THR A 133 21.13 -17.16 6.17
CA THR A 133 21.03 -17.36 4.70
C THR A 133 19.59 -17.11 4.25
N HIS A 134 19.40 -16.17 3.31
CA HIS A 134 18.13 -15.78 2.66
C HIS A 134 17.25 -14.74 3.41
N LYS A 135 17.72 -13.49 3.45
CA LYS A 135 16.90 -12.29 3.74
C LYS A 135 15.87 -12.03 2.63
N SER A 136 14.84 -12.89 2.51
CA SER A 136 13.87 -12.85 1.40
C SER A 136 12.49 -12.32 1.78
N THR A 137 12.20 -12.05 3.05
CA THR A 137 10.87 -11.57 3.46
C THR A 137 10.90 -10.06 3.64
N PRO A 138 10.04 -9.28 2.95
CA PRO A 138 9.93 -7.86 3.22
C PRO A 138 9.44 -7.67 4.66
N PRO A 139 10.18 -6.91 5.49
CA PRO A 139 9.87 -6.80 6.91
C PRO A 139 8.59 -5.99 7.20
N LEU A 140 7.97 -5.40 6.17
CA LEU A 140 6.90 -4.41 6.32
C LEU A 140 5.75 -4.66 5.36
N VAL A 141 4.53 -4.54 5.88
CA VAL A 141 3.30 -4.68 5.09
C VAL A 141 2.36 -3.52 5.41
N GLY A 142 1.95 -2.78 4.39
CA GLY A 142 0.96 -1.73 4.53
C GLY A 142 -0.46 -2.28 4.58
N TYR A 143 -1.38 -1.56 5.23
CA TYR A 143 -2.82 -1.79 5.16
C TYR A 143 -3.57 -0.49 4.99
N VAL A 144 -4.49 -0.47 4.03
CA VAL A 144 -5.42 0.63 3.81
C VAL A 144 -6.83 0.11 3.58
N HIS A 145 -7.81 0.79 4.16
CA HIS A 145 -9.21 0.56 3.84
C HIS A 145 -9.62 1.52 2.71
N TYR A 146 -10.16 0.99 1.60
CA TYR A 146 -10.40 1.76 0.38
C TYR A 146 -11.37 2.94 0.57
N THR A 147 -12.29 2.88 1.53
CA THR A 147 -13.17 4.04 1.80
C THR A 147 -12.39 5.26 2.28
N SER A 148 -11.27 5.08 2.98
CA SER A 148 -10.41 6.19 3.43
C SER A 148 -9.86 6.97 2.24
N ILE A 149 -9.54 6.27 1.13
CA ILE A 149 -9.06 6.89 -0.11
C ILE A 149 -10.15 7.78 -0.73
N ASN A 150 -11.38 7.27 -0.81
CA ASN A 150 -12.51 8.03 -1.33
C ASN A 150 -12.83 9.24 -0.45
N GLU A 151 -12.71 9.11 0.87
CA GLU A 151 -12.85 10.23 1.80
C GLU A 151 -11.75 11.27 1.63
N ASP A 152 -10.50 10.86 1.47
CA ASP A 152 -9.36 11.75 1.24
C ASP A 152 -9.52 12.53 -0.07
N ARG A 153 -9.94 11.86 -1.15
CA ARG A 153 -10.29 12.53 -2.41
C ARG A 153 -11.43 13.52 -2.23
N ARG A 154 -12.49 13.14 -1.49
CA ARG A 154 -13.63 14.03 -1.24
C ARG A 154 -13.21 15.28 -0.48
N ARG A 155 -12.40 15.12 0.57
CA ARG A 155 -11.81 16.23 1.34
C ARG A 155 -10.95 17.13 0.46
N GLN A 156 -10.14 16.56 -0.44
CA GLN A 156 -9.29 17.33 -1.35
C GLN A 156 -10.08 18.24 -2.30
N PHE A 157 -11.28 17.82 -2.69
CA PHE A 157 -12.15 18.58 -3.59
C PHE A 157 -13.28 19.31 -2.87
N GLU A 158 -13.30 19.32 -1.54
CA GLU A 158 -14.39 19.89 -0.76
C GLU A 158 -14.53 21.39 -1.09
N PRO A 159 -15.73 21.84 -1.52
CA PRO A 159 -15.92 23.23 -1.88
C PRO A 159 -15.88 24.11 -0.64
N CYS A 160 -15.23 25.27 -0.75
CA CYS A 160 -15.33 26.29 0.28
C CYS A 160 -16.81 26.70 0.45
N PRO A 161 -17.33 26.74 1.70
CA PRO A 161 -18.66 27.25 1.98
C PRO A 161 -18.83 28.68 1.46
N GLY A 162 -20.05 29.02 1.02
CA GLY A 162 -20.38 30.39 0.65
C GLY A 162 -20.43 31.33 1.88
N PRO A 163 -20.56 32.65 1.66
CA PRO A 163 -20.76 33.61 2.75
C PRO A 163 -21.89 33.16 3.68
N ARG A 164 -21.68 33.25 5.00
CA ARG A 164 -22.62 32.78 6.05
C ARG A 164 -22.88 31.26 6.05
N GLY A 165 -21.97 30.46 5.50
CA GLY A 165 -22.08 29.00 5.51
C GLY A 165 -23.10 28.45 4.51
N VAL A 166 -23.53 29.26 3.54
CA VAL A 166 -24.46 28.82 2.49
C VAL A 166 -23.81 27.71 1.66
N VAL A 167 -24.59 26.67 1.35
CA VAL A 167 -24.15 25.53 0.56
C VAL A 167 -23.74 25.99 -0.85
N ASN A 168 -22.49 25.74 -1.21
CA ASN A 168 -21.95 26.03 -2.53
C ASN A 168 -22.28 24.88 -3.50
N SER A 169 -23.49 24.90 -4.08
CA SER A 169 -23.97 23.85 -5.00
C SER A 169 -23.12 23.72 -6.26
N VAL A 170 -22.62 24.84 -6.82
CA VAL A 170 -21.72 24.83 -7.97
C VAL A 170 -20.39 24.15 -7.62
N GLY A 171 -19.82 24.51 -6.47
CA GLY A 171 -18.62 23.89 -5.94
C GLY A 171 -18.81 22.39 -5.67
N ALA A 172 -19.96 22.00 -5.12
CA ALA A 172 -20.30 20.59 -4.90
C ALA A 172 -20.38 19.81 -6.23
N ASN A 173 -20.98 20.39 -7.27
CA ASN A 173 -21.03 19.78 -8.61
C ASN A 173 -19.63 19.64 -9.23
N ILE A 174 -18.76 20.64 -9.06
CA ILE A 174 -17.35 20.56 -9.51
C ILE A 174 -16.60 19.47 -8.74
N CYS A 175 -16.78 19.40 -7.42
CA CYS A 175 -16.22 18.36 -6.56
C CYS A 175 -16.63 16.97 -7.04
N GLN A 176 -17.93 16.75 -7.29
CA GLN A 176 -18.45 15.48 -7.78
C GLN A 176 -17.86 15.10 -9.15
N LYS A 177 -17.72 16.07 -10.07
CA LYS A 177 -17.07 15.83 -11.38
C LYS A 177 -15.60 15.43 -11.23
N ARG A 178 -14.85 16.11 -10.34
CA ARG A 178 -13.43 15.78 -10.09
C ARG A 178 -13.28 14.41 -9.44
N LEU A 179 -14.14 14.07 -8.47
CA LEU A 179 -14.18 12.75 -7.87
C LEU A 179 -14.44 11.66 -8.90
N ALA A 180 -15.41 11.86 -9.80
CA ALA A 180 -15.71 10.91 -10.86
C ALA A 180 -14.54 10.75 -11.86
N GLN A 181 -13.74 11.80 -12.08
CA GLN A 181 -12.57 11.77 -12.96
C GLN A 181 -11.38 11.03 -12.33
N THR A 182 -11.20 11.11 -11.01
CA THR A 182 -10.05 10.50 -10.31
C THR A 182 -10.37 9.14 -9.70
N THR A 183 -11.65 8.78 -9.56
CA THR A 183 -12.05 7.46 -9.10
C THR A 183 -11.99 6.48 -10.26
N PRO A 184 -11.24 5.38 -10.16
CA PRO A 184 -11.18 4.38 -11.22
C PRO A 184 -12.53 3.67 -11.40
N LYS A 185 -12.80 3.18 -12.61
CA LYS A 185 -14.01 2.36 -12.89
C LYS A 185 -14.04 1.10 -12.05
N LYS A 186 -12.88 0.48 -11.86
CA LYS A 186 -12.67 -0.69 -11.01
C LYS A 186 -11.74 -0.28 -9.88
N TRP A 187 -12.23 -0.37 -8.65
CA TRP A 187 -11.48 0.10 -7.47
C TRP A 187 -10.15 -0.64 -7.27
N THR A 188 -10.02 -1.88 -7.76
CA THR A 188 -8.77 -2.66 -7.67
C THR A 188 -7.68 -2.19 -8.63
N GLU A 189 -7.99 -1.22 -9.49
CA GLU A 189 -7.07 -0.59 -10.46
C GLU A 189 -6.76 0.84 -10.06
N ASP A 190 -6.95 1.17 -8.77
CA ASP A 190 -6.73 2.52 -8.28
C ASP A 190 -5.24 2.89 -8.33
N PRO A 191 -4.87 3.90 -9.14
CA PRO A 191 -3.50 4.38 -9.26
C PRO A 191 -2.89 4.84 -7.93
N TYR A 192 -3.73 5.26 -6.98
CA TYR A 192 -3.28 5.75 -5.70
C TYR A 192 -2.65 4.65 -4.82
N PHE A 193 -2.88 3.36 -5.12
CA PHE A 193 -2.13 2.27 -4.48
C PHE A 193 -0.64 2.34 -4.77
N ILE A 194 -0.22 2.84 -5.94
CA ILE A 194 1.20 3.02 -6.28
C ILE A 194 1.87 3.99 -5.31
N CYS A 195 1.19 5.05 -4.89
CA CYS A 195 1.71 6.02 -3.91
C CYS A 195 2.02 5.35 -2.56
N HIS A 196 1.18 4.42 -2.12
CA HIS A 196 1.41 3.66 -0.89
C HIS A 196 2.61 2.72 -1.02
N LEU A 197 2.71 2.02 -2.16
CA LEU A 197 3.82 1.10 -2.43
C LEU A 197 5.16 1.86 -2.52
N LEU A 198 5.20 3.02 -3.19
CA LEU A 198 6.38 3.87 -3.23
C LEU A 198 6.76 4.41 -1.85
N ALA A 199 5.79 4.87 -1.05
CA ALA A 199 6.04 5.33 0.31
C ALA A 199 6.60 4.22 1.21
N LEU A 200 6.11 2.98 1.05
CA LEU A 200 6.64 1.81 1.74
C LEU A 200 8.08 1.52 1.33
N ALA A 201 8.41 1.54 0.05
CA ALA A 201 9.77 1.32 -0.44
C ALA A 201 10.76 2.38 0.06
N GLN A 202 10.38 3.67 -0.01
CA GLN A 202 11.20 4.77 0.54
C GLN A 202 11.42 4.61 2.05
N PHE A 203 10.40 4.15 2.78
CA PHE A 203 10.54 3.89 4.20
C PHE A 203 11.46 2.69 4.49
N GLN A 204 11.40 1.64 3.68
CA GLN A 204 12.32 0.49 3.75
C GLN A 204 13.76 0.92 3.48
N GLU A 205 14.01 1.71 2.42
CA GLU A 205 15.32 2.30 2.10
C GLU A 205 15.89 3.10 3.27
N PHE A 206 15.05 3.92 3.91
CA PHE A 206 15.48 4.74 5.04
C PHE A 206 15.77 3.93 6.32
N LYS A 207 15.02 2.85 6.57
CA LYS A 207 15.04 2.14 7.85
C LYS A 207 15.97 0.95 7.92
N LEU A 208 16.12 0.20 6.83
CA LEU A 208 16.58 -1.18 6.94
C LEU A 208 18.10 -1.35 6.92
N ASP A 209 18.90 -0.27 6.82
CA ASP A 209 20.38 -0.33 6.74
C ASP A 209 20.89 -1.52 5.89
N LEU A 210 20.12 -1.86 4.84
CA LEU A 210 20.43 -3.00 3.99
C LEU A 210 21.70 -2.62 3.23
N SER A 211 22.65 -3.55 3.16
CA SER A 211 23.85 -3.40 2.34
C SER A 211 23.41 -3.24 0.88
N GLU A 212 23.31 -1.98 0.44
CA GLU A 212 22.98 -1.52 -0.92
C GLU A 212 22.05 -2.47 -1.70
N PRO A 213 20.79 -2.67 -1.27
CA PRO A 213 19.86 -3.49 -2.03
C PRO A 213 19.60 -2.81 -3.38
N SER A 214 19.47 -3.60 -4.45
CA SER A 214 19.06 -3.11 -5.77
C SER A 214 17.54 -2.90 -5.86
N THR A 215 16.77 -3.59 -5.01
CA THR A 215 15.30 -3.59 -5.03
C THR A 215 14.67 -3.72 -3.65
N TYR A 216 13.53 -3.07 -3.48
CA TYR A 216 12.67 -3.09 -2.30
C TYR A 216 11.33 -3.73 -2.64
N THR A 217 10.92 -4.75 -1.88
CA THR A 217 9.58 -5.36 -2.05
C THR A 217 8.58 -4.65 -1.14
N SER A 218 7.61 -3.97 -1.75
CA SER A 218 6.50 -3.34 -1.03
C SER A 218 5.23 -4.18 -1.17
N ARG A 219 4.55 -4.43 -0.04
CA ARG A 219 3.27 -5.14 0.03
C ARG A 219 2.19 -4.29 0.69
N LEU A 220 1.01 -4.24 0.08
CA LEU A 220 -0.14 -3.48 0.57
C LEU A 220 -1.39 -4.36 0.60
N LEU A 221 -1.95 -4.52 1.80
CA LEU A 221 -3.26 -5.12 2.03
C LEU A 221 -4.35 -4.06 1.83
N VAL A 222 -5.37 -4.39 1.04
CA VAL A 222 -6.50 -3.50 0.81
C VAL A 222 -7.81 -4.23 1.03
N THR A 223 -8.66 -3.62 1.85
CA THR A 223 -10.06 -4.03 2.04
C THR A 223 -10.99 -2.96 1.50
N ASN A 224 -12.19 -3.37 1.11
CA ASN A 224 -13.25 -2.48 0.68
C ASN A 224 -14.52 -2.79 1.49
N VAL A 225 -15.35 -1.77 1.74
CA VAL A 225 -16.64 -1.95 2.42
C VAL A 225 -17.63 -2.75 1.56
N LEU A 226 -17.51 -2.65 0.24
CA LEU A 226 -18.39 -3.33 -0.71
C LEU A 226 -17.90 -4.74 -1.08
N ASP A 227 -16.61 -5.03 -0.86
CA ASP A 227 -16.05 -6.35 -1.12
C ASP A 227 -16.15 -7.23 0.12
N ARG A 228 -16.98 -8.27 0.02
CA ARG A 228 -17.22 -9.27 1.07
C ARG A 228 -16.68 -10.64 0.69
N GLU A 229 -16.00 -10.76 -0.45
CA GLU A 229 -15.52 -12.02 -0.99
C GLU A 229 -14.03 -12.20 -0.72
N CYS A 230 -13.25 -11.13 -0.91
CA CYS A 230 -11.80 -11.20 -0.75
C CYS A 230 -11.16 -9.92 -0.22
N MET A 231 -9.98 -10.10 0.38
CA MET A 231 -9.01 -9.05 0.59
C MET A 231 -8.03 -9.02 -0.59
N MET A 232 -7.62 -7.83 -1.01
CA MET A 232 -6.62 -7.67 -2.08
C MET A 232 -5.23 -7.50 -1.48
N ILE A 233 -4.23 -8.13 -2.09
CA ILE A 233 -2.81 -7.91 -1.80
C ILE A 233 -2.17 -7.34 -3.06
N TYR A 234 -1.52 -6.19 -2.93
CA TYR A 234 -0.71 -5.58 -3.97
C TYR A 234 0.76 -5.74 -3.60
N GLU A 235 1.57 -6.15 -4.57
CA GLU A 235 3.00 -6.33 -4.41
C GLU A 235 3.73 -5.66 -5.56
N ALA A 236 4.81 -4.95 -5.25
CA ALA A 236 5.69 -4.32 -6.23
C ALA A 236 7.15 -4.46 -5.79
N GLN A 237 8.03 -4.77 -6.74
CA GLN A 237 9.48 -4.62 -6.59
C GLN A 237 9.86 -3.24 -7.11
N ILE A 238 10.42 -2.40 -6.23
CA ILE A 238 10.78 -1.02 -6.51
C ILE A 238 12.29 -0.90 -6.46
N THR A 239 12.92 -0.47 -7.56
CA THR A 239 14.37 -0.39 -7.67
C THR A 239 14.91 0.83 -6.92
N THR A 240 16.17 0.75 -6.49
CA THR A 240 16.89 1.90 -5.92
C THR A 240 17.05 3.01 -6.97
N GLU A 241 17.26 2.66 -8.24
CA GLU A 241 17.30 3.61 -9.36
C GLU A 241 15.98 4.42 -9.47
N LEU A 242 14.83 3.78 -9.32
CA LEU A 242 13.55 4.48 -9.32
C LEU A 242 13.42 5.42 -8.11
N LEU A 243 13.83 4.97 -6.91
CA LEU A 243 13.78 5.82 -5.70
C LEU A 243 14.71 7.03 -5.81
N ASP A 244 15.92 6.83 -6.32
CA ASP A 244 16.89 7.89 -6.59
C ASP A 244 16.37 8.84 -7.68
N GLY A 245 15.75 8.32 -8.73
CA GLY A 245 15.12 9.13 -9.77
C GLY A 245 13.92 9.96 -9.27
N LEU A 246 13.17 9.46 -8.29
CA LEU A 246 12.13 10.25 -7.61
C LEU A 246 12.73 11.31 -6.66
N ARG A 247 13.94 11.07 -6.15
CA ARG A 247 14.67 11.97 -5.24
C ARG A 247 15.36 13.10 -6.00
N ASP A 248 16.09 12.80 -7.07
CA ASP A 248 16.63 13.78 -8.01
C ASP A 248 16.24 13.49 -9.46
N PRO A 249 15.03 13.92 -9.87
CA PRO A 249 14.57 13.69 -11.22
C PRO A 249 15.34 14.47 -12.29
N ARG A 250 16.15 15.46 -11.90
CA ARG A 250 16.93 16.23 -12.88
C ARG A 250 18.07 15.41 -13.46
N ASP A 251 18.59 14.49 -12.65
CA ASP A 251 19.70 13.63 -13.00
C ASP A 251 19.24 12.30 -13.63
N ALA A 252 17.93 12.00 -13.55
CA ALA A 252 17.27 10.84 -14.16
C ALA A 252 17.12 10.98 -15.69
N THR A 253 18.25 11.01 -16.39
CA THR A 253 18.35 11.15 -17.85
C THR A 253 18.14 9.84 -18.61
N SER A 254 18.17 8.71 -17.91
CA SER A 254 17.72 7.41 -18.41
C SER A 254 16.20 7.24 -18.22
N PRO A 255 15.55 6.39 -19.03
CA PRO A 255 14.23 5.89 -18.71
C PRO A 255 14.26 5.12 -17.40
N LEU A 256 13.32 5.41 -16.50
CA LEU A 256 13.17 4.66 -15.25
C LEU A 256 12.17 3.53 -15.42
N ASP A 257 12.53 2.35 -14.94
CA ASP A 257 11.62 1.21 -14.92
C ASP A 257 10.64 1.33 -13.74
N TRP A 258 9.39 1.66 -14.03
CA TRP A 258 8.32 1.66 -13.03
C TRP A 258 7.83 0.25 -12.75
N PRO A 259 7.37 -0.03 -11.52
CA PRO A 259 7.02 -1.38 -11.13
C PRO A 259 5.77 -1.88 -11.86
N THR A 260 5.78 -3.15 -12.24
CA THR A 260 4.54 -3.90 -12.43
C THR A 260 4.00 -4.31 -11.08
N VAL A 261 2.74 -3.95 -10.79
CA VAL A 261 2.09 -4.24 -9.51
C VAL A 261 1.28 -5.51 -9.61
N ARG A 262 1.76 -6.54 -8.93
CA ARG A 262 1.12 -7.84 -8.83
C ARG A 262 -0.04 -7.75 -7.85
N ARG A 263 -1.21 -8.22 -8.28
CA ARG A 263 -2.43 -8.27 -7.48
C ARG A 263 -2.80 -9.71 -7.20
N LYS A 264 -3.04 -10.00 -5.94
CA LYS A 264 -3.55 -11.29 -5.47
C LYS A 264 -4.85 -11.07 -4.70
N ARG A 265 -5.70 -12.10 -4.71
CA ARG A 265 -6.95 -12.12 -3.95
C ARG A 265 -6.87 -13.19 -2.87
N VAL A 266 -7.20 -12.83 -1.63
CA VAL A 266 -7.34 -13.82 -0.55
C VAL A 266 -8.81 -13.90 -0.18
N SER A 267 -9.45 -15.00 -0.52
CA SER A 267 -10.86 -15.24 -0.19
C SER A 267 -11.05 -15.31 1.33
N TYR A 268 -12.02 -14.55 1.83
CA TYR A 268 -12.37 -14.56 3.25
C TYR A 268 -12.87 -15.94 3.69
N LYS A 269 -13.70 -16.56 2.86
CA LYS A 269 -14.21 -17.91 3.13
C LYS A 269 -13.22 -18.98 2.65
N PRO A 270 -13.09 -20.10 3.38
CA PRO A 270 -13.64 -20.34 4.73
C PRO A 270 -12.94 -19.50 5.81
N TYR A 271 -13.71 -18.96 6.76
CA TYR A 271 -13.20 -17.99 7.76
C TYR A 271 -12.14 -18.60 8.69
N HIS A 272 -12.33 -19.85 9.10
CA HIS A 272 -11.42 -20.54 10.02
C HIS A 272 -10.01 -20.77 9.45
N THR A 273 -9.85 -20.72 8.12
CA THR A 273 -8.54 -20.86 7.44
C THR A 273 -8.09 -19.55 6.78
N PHE A 274 -8.80 -18.45 6.98
CA PHE A 274 -8.43 -17.16 6.39
C PHE A 274 -7.09 -16.64 6.91
N ALA A 275 -6.87 -16.69 8.23
CA ALA A 275 -5.65 -16.21 8.86
C ALA A 275 -4.40 -16.88 8.28
N SER A 276 -4.38 -18.22 8.21
CA SER A 276 -3.25 -18.97 7.66
C SER A 276 -3.03 -18.72 6.16
N ARG A 277 -4.11 -18.62 5.36
CA ARG A 277 -4.00 -18.26 3.94
C ARG A 277 -3.43 -16.85 3.74
N LEU A 278 -3.91 -15.89 4.53
CA LEU A 278 -3.44 -14.50 4.46
C LEU A 278 -1.96 -14.41 4.82
N VAL A 279 -1.55 -15.03 5.93
CA VAL A 279 -0.14 -15.07 6.37
C VAL A 279 0.74 -15.75 5.32
N ALA A 280 0.31 -16.89 4.77
CA ALA A 280 1.07 -17.58 3.73
C ALA A 280 1.34 -16.69 2.51
N GLU A 281 0.35 -15.93 2.05
CA GLU A 281 0.53 -14.99 0.92
C GLU A 281 1.42 -13.79 1.26
N ILE A 282 1.35 -13.31 2.51
CA ILE A 282 2.13 -12.17 2.98
C ILE A 282 3.59 -12.55 3.25
N VAL A 283 3.89 -13.79 3.63
CA VAL A 283 5.24 -14.28 3.95
C VAL A 283 5.90 -14.94 2.74
N ALA A 284 5.12 -15.37 1.75
CA ALA A 284 5.64 -16.00 0.52
C ALA A 284 6.79 -15.16 -0.10
N PRO A 285 7.89 -15.80 -0.54
CA PRO A 285 8.93 -15.11 -1.28
C PRO A 285 8.37 -14.46 -2.54
N SER A 286 8.88 -13.28 -2.88
CA SER A 286 8.62 -12.69 -4.20
C SER A 286 9.34 -13.53 -5.25
N PRO A 287 8.68 -13.98 -6.34
CA PRO A 287 9.39 -14.57 -7.46
C PRO A 287 10.34 -13.50 -8.01
N VAL A 288 11.64 -13.80 -7.97
CA VAL A 288 12.67 -12.95 -8.56
C VAL A 288 12.44 -12.97 -10.06
N LEU A 289 12.30 -11.79 -10.68
CA LEU A 289 12.41 -11.70 -12.12
C LEU A 289 13.85 -12.02 -12.48
N SER A 290 14.08 -13.20 -13.06
CA SER A 290 15.37 -13.57 -13.63
C SER A 290 15.74 -12.55 -14.69
N SER A 291 16.66 -11.64 -14.37
CA SER A 291 17.33 -10.80 -15.36
C SER A 291 18.36 -11.66 -16.09
N ASP A 292 17.89 -12.58 -16.91
CA ASP A 292 18.71 -13.18 -17.94
C ASP A 292 18.81 -12.15 -19.07
N HIS A 293 19.84 -11.30 -19.03
CA HIS A 293 20.55 -10.76 -20.22
C HIS A 293 21.44 -9.55 -19.87
N LEU A 294 22.55 -9.75 -19.14
CA LEU A 294 23.76 -8.94 -19.36
C LEU A 294 24.99 -9.85 -19.17
N GLY A 295 25.72 -10.08 -20.27
CA GLY A 295 26.98 -10.81 -20.26
C GLY A 295 28.10 -10.05 -19.52
N PRO A 296 29.23 -10.71 -19.26
CA PRO A 296 30.30 -10.15 -18.43
C PRO A 296 31.01 -9.03 -19.20
N SER A 297 31.09 -7.86 -18.59
CA SER A 297 32.04 -6.81 -19.02
C SER A 297 32.97 -6.52 -17.85
N ASP A 298 34.26 -6.71 -18.14
CA ASP A 298 35.40 -6.59 -17.24
C ASP A 298 35.53 -5.20 -16.58
N ASP A 299 35.75 -5.25 -15.27
CA ASP A 299 36.76 -4.54 -14.47
C ASP A 299 37.32 -3.19 -15.00
N VAL A 300 37.00 -2.08 -14.32
CA VAL A 300 37.98 -1.02 -13.96
C VAL A 300 37.60 -0.36 -12.62
N LYS A 301 38.51 -0.50 -11.64
CA LYS A 301 38.56 0.21 -10.36
C LYS A 301 38.52 1.74 -10.51
N GLY A 302 37.70 2.41 -9.69
CA GLY A 302 37.76 3.85 -9.46
C GLY A 302 37.25 4.22 -8.07
N VAL A 303 38.17 4.37 -7.12
CA VAL A 303 37.94 4.87 -5.76
C VAL A 303 37.64 6.37 -5.81
N ILE A 304 36.47 6.81 -5.35
CA ILE A 304 36.29 8.14 -4.73
C ILE A 304 35.25 8.02 -3.60
N GLY A 305 35.71 8.12 -2.36
CA GLY A 305 34.84 8.24 -1.19
C GLY A 305 34.39 9.69 -0.99
N HIS A 306 33.13 9.88 -0.61
CA HIS A 306 32.67 11.12 0.01
C HIS A 306 31.57 10.90 1.04
N GLY A 307 31.76 11.53 2.21
CA GLY A 307 30.67 12.19 2.93
C GLY A 307 29.94 11.38 4.00
N ARG A 308 30.52 11.26 5.21
CA ARG A 308 29.76 10.95 6.43
C ARG A 308 28.61 11.95 6.60
N ARG A 309 27.37 11.45 6.67
CA ARG A 309 26.18 12.20 7.10
C ARG A 309 26.33 12.65 8.56
N ARG A 310 25.96 13.90 8.85
CA ARG A 310 25.71 14.40 10.22
C ARG A 310 24.24 14.09 10.59
N PRO A 311 23.94 13.65 11.82
CA PRO A 311 22.56 13.59 12.31
C PRO A 311 22.03 15.01 12.60
N PRO A 312 20.73 15.30 12.40
CA PRO A 312 20.11 16.50 12.91
C PRO A 312 19.84 16.38 14.42
N GLU A 313 20.00 17.52 15.10
CA GLU A 313 19.89 17.74 16.54
C GLU A 313 18.53 17.29 17.09
N GLN A 314 18.58 16.60 18.24
CA GLN A 314 17.43 16.35 19.10
C GLN A 314 17.05 17.66 19.80
N ASP A 315 15.88 18.19 19.48
CA ASP A 315 15.28 19.26 20.28
C ASP A 315 14.42 18.62 21.38
N SER A 316 14.95 18.66 22.60
CA SER A 316 14.31 18.18 23.81
C SER A 316 13.25 19.17 24.30
N GLY A 317 11.97 18.80 24.21
CA GLY A 317 10.84 19.59 24.70
C GLY A 317 9.88 18.78 25.57
N SER A 318 10.12 18.84 26.87
CA SER A 318 9.35 18.37 28.04
C SER A 318 7.86 17.98 27.87
N SER A 319 7.58 16.76 28.36
CA SER A 319 6.45 16.31 29.19
C SER A 319 5.31 17.32 29.47
N ASN A 320 4.08 16.91 29.14
CA ASN A 320 2.90 17.25 29.93
C ASN A 320 1.90 16.09 29.91
N ALA A 321 1.69 15.51 31.10
CA ALA A 321 0.68 14.52 31.41
C ALA A 321 -0.72 15.14 31.30
N VAL A 322 -1.62 14.49 30.57
CA VAL A 322 -3.03 14.87 30.50
C VAL A 322 -3.77 14.28 31.70
N ARG A 323 -4.19 15.16 32.62
CA ARG A 323 -5.15 14.88 33.69
C ARG A 323 -6.55 14.66 33.12
N ILE A 324 -7.20 13.60 33.57
CA ILE A 324 -8.63 13.32 33.44
C ILE A 324 -9.40 14.30 34.34
N PRO A 325 -10.47 14.96 33.88
CA PRO A 325 -11.36 15.70 34.77
C PRO A 325 -12.48 14.79 35.29
N GLU A 326 -12.48 14.55 36.59
CA GLU A 326 -13.66 14.10 37.33
C GLU A 326 -14.74 15.21 37.28
N ARG A 327 -15.97 14.82 36.92
CA ARG A 327 -17.16 15.64 37.18
C ARG A 327 -18.03 14.92 38.21
N LEU A 328 -18.23 15.65 39.30
CA LEU A 328 -19.30 15.58 40.28
C LEU A 328 -20.62 15.00 39.75
N SER A 329 -21.09 13.94 40.39
CA SER A 329 -22.42 13.79 41.02
C SER A 329 -22.43 12.52 41.86
#